data_AF-A0A7C4RVF3-F1
#
_entry.id   AF-A0A7C4RVF3-F1
#
_cell.length_a   1.000
_cell.length_b   1.000
_cell.length_c   1.000
_cell.angle_alpha   90.00
_cell.angle_beta   90.00
_cell.angle_gamma   90.00
#
_symmetry.space_group_name_H-M   'P 1'
#
loop_
_entity.id
_entity.type
_entity.pdbx_description
1 polymer ?
#
loop_
_entity_poly.entity_id
_entity_poly.type
_entity_poly.pdbx_seq_one_letter_code
_entity_poly.pdbx_strand_id
1 'polypeptide(L)'
;MFYVKTFGQLQIFKAGDEISNFLSKKALLILVYILVKRTDFVSISEIGQLFYEGFPDSYVHKNLNVQLYYLRRNLGISTLELSSEREFIRVNRKIFRTDYDELLELLSLPGNAEKVKMFKPDEFLLGFSEKWIETFRRRINEMILQYLRHESETYVVSNLQKAYVLVQQQLKMRRKPFVLALAKFDGNLTIESFSFRKGDLVVRLNDYWLLLLESSEDSLKTFEGVKRRMQSFAKLMLVKEEEALEILEQILFRRQLVTQILAEEA
;
A
#
# COMPACT_ATOMS: atom_id res chain seq x y z
N MET A 1 19.68 20.32 -1.05
CA MET A 1 19.00 19.00 -1.01
C MET A 1 18.66 18.62 -2.45
N PHE A 2 18.89 17.37 -2.79
CA PHE A 2 18.55 16.77 -4.07
C PHE A 2 17.24 16.01 -3.93
N TYR A 3 16.39 16.11 -4.94
CA TYR A 3 15.20 15.27 -5.08
C TYR A 3 15.39 14.36 -6.29
N VAL A 4 15.22 13.05 -6.09
CA VAL A 4 15.40 12.03 -7.12
C VAL A 4 14.06 11.37 -7.37
N LYS A 5 13.49 11.67 -8.54
CA LYS A 5 12.23 11.08 -8.99
C LYS A 5 12.52 9.72 -9.63
N THR A 6 12.08 8.66 -8.97
CA THR A 6 12.27 7.26 -9.38
C THR A 6 11.00 6.65 -9.95
N PHE A 7 9.81 7.20 -9.69
CA PHE A 7 8.55 6.80 -10.33
C PHE A 7 8.28 7.66 -11.57
N GLY A 8 8.12 6.99 -12.71
CA GLY A 8 8.11 7.58 -14.05
C GLY A 8 9.52 7.62 -14.65
N GLN A 9 9.77 8.60 -15.52
CA GLN A 9 11.11 8.83 -16.05
C GLN A 9 12.05 9.28 -14.92
N LEU A 10 13.25 8.70 -14.89
CA LEU A 10 14.26 9.02 -13.89
C LEU A 10 14.75 10.46 -14.06
N GLN A 11 14.54 11.29 -13.04
CA GLN A 11 14.92 12.71 -13.03
C GLN A 11 15.57 13.07 -11.69
N ILE A 12 16.55 13.97 -11.70
CA ILE A 12 17.20 14.48 -10.49
C ILE A 12 17.09 16.01 -10.48
N PHE A 13 16.65 16.54 -9.36
CA PHE A 13 16.45 17.97 -9.15
C PHE A 13 17.35 18.48 -8.01
N LYS A 14 17.87 19.69 -8.15
CA LYS A 14 18.59 20.42 -7.09
C LYS A 14 17.97 21.80 -6.95
N ALA A 15 17.43 22.09 -5.77
CA ALA A 15 16.74 23.36 -5.51
C ALA A 15 15.60 23.70 -6.50
N GLY A 16 14.94 22.68 -7.06
CA GLY A 16 13.86 22.82 -8.03
C GLY A 16 14.30 22.70 -9.49
N ASP A 17 15.58 22.86 -9.79
CA ASP A 17 16.11 22.76 -11.15
C ASP A 17 16.48 21.32 -11.52
N GLU A 18 16.03 20.86 -12.68
CA GLU A 18 16.38 19.54 -13.21
C GLU A 18 17.83 19.49 -13.72
N ILE A 19 18.56 18.44 -13.34
CA ILE A 19 19.88 18.14 -13.84
C ILE A 19 19.72 17.16 -15.02
N SER A 20 19.76 17.68 -16.25
CA SER A 20 19.45 16.91 -17.47
C SER A 20 20.67 16.28 -18.17
N ASN A 21 21.89 16.69 -17.83
CA ASN A 21 23.11 16.33 -18.57
C ASN A 21 24.05 15.39 -17.77
N PHE A 22 23.59 14.19 -17.44
CA PHE A 22 24.44 13.18 -16.80
C PHE A 22 25.45 12.58 -17.78
N LEU A 23 26.72 12.50 -17.36
CA LEU A 23 27.82 11.97 -18.18
C LEU A 23 27.71 10.45 -18.42
N SER A 24 26.93 9.74 -17.59
CA SER A 24 26.79 8.29 -17.67
C SER A 24 25.43 7.84 -17.12
N LYS A 25 24.66 7.14 -17.95
CA LYS A 25 23.44 6.43 -17.52
C LYS A 25 23.73 5.36 -16.49
N LYS A 26 24.86 4.66 -16.62
CA LYS A 26 25.29 3.62 -15.66
C LYS A 26 25.58 4.21 -14.29
N ALA A 27 26.25 5.37 -14.25
CA ALA A 27 26.51 6.09 -13.01
C ALA A 27 25.20 6.47 -12.32
N LEU A 28 24.23 6.97 -13.09
CA LEU A 28 22.92 7.36 -12.59
C LEU A 28 22.16 6.16 -12.00
N LEU A 29 22.17 5.00 -12.67
CA LEU A 29 21.54 3.78 -12.14
C LEU A 29 22.24 3.26 -10.87
N ILE A 30 23.58 3.34 -10.80
CA ILE A 30 24.33 3.00 -9.59
C ILE A 30 23.90 3.92 -8.44
N LEU A 31 23.77 5.23 -8.68
CA LEU A 31 23.29 6.17 -7.67
C LEU A 31 21.90 5.78 -7.18
N VAL A 32 20.95 5.55 -8.09
CA VAL A 32 19.58 5.17 -7.69
C VAL A 32 19.59 3.87 -6.90
N TYR A 33 20.36 2.86 -7.32
CA TYR A 33 20.48 1.61 -6.59
C TYR A 33 20.95 1.83 -5.14
N ILE A 34 21.98 2.65 -4.96
CA ILE A 34 22.48 3.05 -3.63
C ILE A 34 21.38 3.77 -2.83
N LEU A 35 20.64 4.68 -3.45
CA LEU A 35 19.58 5.43 -2.80
C LEU A 35 18.40 4.53 -2.39
N VAL A 36 17.99 3.55 -3.19
CA VAL A 36 16.87 2.66 -2.81
C VAL A 36 17.24 1.61 -1.76
N LYS A 37 18.53 1.36 -1.54
CA LYS A 37 19.03 0.43 -0.50
C LYS A 37 18.88 0.95 0.94
N ARG A 38 18.60 2.24 1.12
CA ARG A 38 18.36 2.85 2.45
C ARG A 38 19.48 2.68 3.47
N THR A 39 20.72 2.57 3.00
CA THR A 39 21.94 2.51 3.82
C THR A 39 22.94 3.56 3.33
N ASP A 40 23.73 4.09 4.26
CA ASP A 40 24.84 5.00 3.96
C ASP A 40 26.06 4.26 3.37
N PHE A 41 26.07 2.92 3.48
CA PHE A 41 27.17 2.06 3.04
C PHE A 41 26.64 0.92 2.17
N VAL A 42 27.10 0.83 0.92
CA VAL A 42 26.72 -0.23 -0.04
C VAL A 42 27.96 -1.00 -0.47
N SER A 43 27.90 -2.33 -0.44
CA SER A 43 29.05 -3.16 -0.78
C SER A 43 29.51 -2.96 -2.23
N ILE A 44 30.82 -2.85 -2.45
CA ILE A 44 31.40 -2.84 -3.80
C ILE A 44 31.20 -4.19 -4.48
N SER A 45 31.25 -5.31 -3.73
CA SER A 45 31.02 -6.64 -4.31
C SER A 45 29.58 -6.78 -4.84
N GLU A 46 28.61 -6.23 -4.13
CA GLU A 46 27.20 -6.19 -4.53
C GLU A 46 27.02 -5.37 -5.81
N ILE A 47 27.64 -4.18 -5.89
CA ILE A 47 27.65 -3.36 -7.09
C ILE A 47 28.36 -4.06 -8.25
N GLY A 48 29.45 -4.76 -7.97
CA GLY A 48 30.18 -5.59 -8.93
C GLY A 48 29.29 -6.66 -9.54
N GLN A 49 28.61 -7.45 -8.70
CA GLN A 49 27.69 -8.49 -9.15
C GLN A 49 26.54 -7.96 -10.00
N LEU A 50 26.01 -6.77 -9.67
CA LEU A 50 24.85 -6.22 -10.35
C LEU A 50 25.15 -5.46 -11.64
N PHE A 51 26.25 -4.70 -11.66
CA PHE A 51 26.56 -3.79 -12.76
C PHE A 51 27.77 -4.22 -13.59
N TYR A 52 28.57 -5.17 -13.09
CA TYR A 52 29.82 -5.62 -13.69
C TYR A 52 29.97 -7.15 -13.58
N GLU A 53 28.87 -7.87 -13.78
CA GLU A 53 28.86 -9.33 -13.76
C GLU A 53 29.93 -9.90 -14.71
N GLY A 54 30.73 -10.85 -14.21
CA GLY A 54 31.80 -11.50 -14.97
C GLY A 54 33.11 -10.72 -15.08
N PHE A 55 33.21 -9.51 -14.53
CA PHE A 55 34.45 -8.74 -14.51
C PHE A 55 35.27 -8.98 -13.23
N PRO A 56 36.62 -8.92 -13.30
CA PRO A 56 37.46 -9.04 -12.12
C PRO A 56 37.36 -7.81 -11.22
N ASP A 57 37.57 -7.99 -9.91
CA ASP A 57 37.43 -6.93 -8.90
C ASP A 57 38.25 -5.66 -9.24
N SER A 58 39.47 -5.82 -9.77
CA SER A 58 40.32 -4.70 -10.18
C SER A 58 39.65 -3.82 -11.25
N TYR A 59 38.90 -4.43 -12.18
CA TYR A 59 38.12 -3.72 -13.18
C TYR A 59 36.91 -3.02 -12.55
N VAL A 60 36.20 -3.70 -11.63
CA VAL A 60 35.06 -3.15 -10.90
C VAL A 60 35.48 -1.89 -10.14
N HIS A 61 36.53 -1.96 -9.33
CA HIS A 61 37.02 -0.83 -8.54
C HIS A 61 37.41 0.36 -9.42
N LYS A 62 38.17 0.12 -10.50
CA LYS A 62 38.60 1.19 -11.41
C LYS A 62 37.40 1.88 -12.07
N ASN A 63 36.44 1.11 -12.59
CA ASN A 63 35.28 1.67 -13.28
C ASN A 63 34.31 2.33 -12.31
N LEU A 64 34.09 1.76 -11.14
CA LEU A 64 33.24 2.33 -10.11
C LEU A 64 33.75 3.71 -9.67
N ASN A 65 35.05 3.86 -9.45
CA ASN A 65 35.66 5.16 -9.14
C ASN A 65 35.41 6.21 -10.22
N VAL A 66 35.42 5.81 -11.50
CA VAL A 66 35.07 6.70 -12.63
C VAL A 66 33.59 7.06 -12.59
N GLN A 67 32.68 6.11 -12.35
CA GLN A 67 31.24 6.39 -12.24
C GLN A 67 30.94 7.35 -11.07
N LEU A 68 31.56 7.15 -9.90
CA LEU A 68 31.42 8.03 -8.74
C LEU A 68 32.00 9.42 -9.01
N TYR A 69 33.11 9.52 -9.74
CA TYR A 69 33.65 10.80 -10.20
C TYR A 69 32.65 11.54 -11.09
N TYR A 70 32.02 10.87 -12.06
CA TYR A 70 30.99 11.48 -12.91
C TYR A 70 29.78 11.96 -12.10
N LEU A 71 29.29 11.17 -11.15
CA LEU A 71 28.19 11.59 -10.26
C LEU A 71 28.55 12.85 -9.47
N ARG A 72 29.73 12.87 -8.84
CA ARG A 72 30.19 14.04 -8.08
C ARG A 72 30.26 15.29 -8.95
N ARG A 73 30.79 15.16 -10.16
CA ARG A 73 30.89 16.27 -11.12
C ARG A 73 29.52 16.74 -11.59
N ASN A 74 28.60 15.84 -11.92
CA ASN A 74 27.25 16.19 -12.39
C ASN A 74 26.39 16.82 -11.29
N LEU A 75 26.47 16.31 -10.06
CA LEU A 75 25.69 16.82 -8.93
C LEU A 75 26.34 18.04 -8.26
N GLY A 76 27.64 18.26 -8.51
CA GLY A 76 28.43 19.27 -7.81
C GLY A 76 28.52 18.96 -6.31
N ILE A 77 28.84 17.70 -5.98
CA ILE A 77 29.03 17.22 -4.61
C ILE A 77 30.47 16.73 -4.40
N SER A 78 30.90 16.76 -3.15
CA SER A 78 32.26 16.43 -2.71
C SER A 78 32.47 14.93 -2.49
N THR A 79 33.73 14.54 -2.28
CA THR A 79 34.08 13.19 -1.84
C THR A 79 33.55 12.85 -0.45
N LEU A 80 33.23 13.85 0.39
CA LEU A 80 32.63 13.63 1.70
C LEU A 80 31.18 13.15 1.59
N GLU A 81 30.50 13.48 0.50
CA GLU A 81 29.10 13.15 0.25
C GLU A 81 28.94 11.86 -0.56
N LEU A 82 29.92 11.51 -1.41
CA LEU A 82 29.94 10.27 -2.17
C LEU A 82 31.38 9.80 -2.41
N SER A 83 31.76 8.67 -1.82
CA SER A 83 33.11 8.11 -1.93
C SER A 83 33.11 6.60 -2.06
N SER A 84 34.09 6.06 -2.80
CA SER A 84 34.47 4.66 -2.67
C SER A 84 35.46 4.55 -1.52
N GLU A 85 35.19 3.64 -0.60
CA GLU A 85 36.14 3.14 0.38
C GLU A 85 36.62 1.74 -0.05
N ARG A 86 37.35 1.03 0.83
CA ARG A 86 38.00 -0.24 0.45
C ARG A 86 36.99 -1.30 0.00
N GLU A 87 35.90 -1.47 0.72
CA GLU A 87 34.92 -2.54 0.48
C GLU A 87 33.51 -2.04 0.20
N PHE A 88 33.27 -0.73 0.37
CA PHE A 88 31.95 -0.14 0.27
C PHE A 88 31.99 1.24 -0.38
N ILE A 89 30.85 1.65 -0.93
CA ILE A 89 30.55 3.00 -1.33
C ILE A 89 29.85 3.67 -0.16
N ARG A 90 30.40 4.79 0.30
CA ARG A 90 29.78 5.65 1.30
C ARG A 90 28.99 6.76 0.60
N VAL A 91 27.74 6.96 1.01
CA VAL A 91 26.87 8.04 0.54
C VAL A 91 26.32 8.81 1.75
N ASN A 92 26.36 10.13 1.70
CA ASN A 92 25.64 10.95 2.65
C ASN A 92 24.18 11.04 2.20
N ARG A 93 23.32 10.13 2.67
CA ARG A 93 21.92 10.11 2.24
C ARG A 93 21.13 11.36 2.61
N LYS A 94 21.52 12.10 3.65
CA LYS A 94 20.80 13.28 4.14
C LYS A 94 20.65 14.38 3.09
N ILE A 95 21.49 14.38 2.05
CA ILE A 95 21.38 15.36 0.97
C ILE A 95 20.43 14.91 -0.14
N PHE A 96 19.93 13.67 -0.11
CA PHE A 96 19.03 13.09 -1.12
C PHE A 96 17.67 12.77 -0.51
N ARG A 97 16.61 13.05 -1.25
CA ARG A 97 15.26 12.54 -1.01
C ARG A 97 14.76 11.89 -2.29
N THR A 98 14.08 10.75 -2.18
CA THR A 98 13.44 10.09 -3.32
C THR A 98 11.92 10.04 -3.16
N ASP A 99 11.17 10.00 -4.25
CA ASP A 99 9.74 9.63 -4.22
C ASP A 99 9.51 8.20 -3.72
N TYR A 100 10.53 7.33 -3.79
CA TYR A 100 10.52 6.04 -3.12
C TYR A 100 10.55 6.18 -1.58
N ASP A 101 11.30 7.13 -1.03
CA ASP A 101 11.24 7.43 0.41
C ASP A 101 9.83 7.93 0.79
N GLU A 102 9.19 8.74 -0.06
CA GLU A 102 7.81 9.20 0.14
C GLU A 102 6.81 8.04 0.13
N LEU A 103 6.96 7.06 -0.78
CA LEU A 103 6.15 5.84 -0.76
C LEU A 103 6.32 5.10 0.58
N LEU A 104 7.55 4.94 1.07
CA LEU A 104 7.80 4.24 2.33
C LEU A 104 7.24 5.00 3.54
N GLU A 105 7.29 6.33 3.54
CA GLU A 105 6.62 7.17 4.54
C GLU A 105 5.10 6.92 4.54
N LEU A 106 4.47 6.88 3.36
CA LEU A 106 3.03 6.61 3.23
C LEU A 106 2.65 5.20 3.69
N LEU A 107 3.46 4.19 3.36
CA LEU A 107 3.25 2.80 3.77
C LEU A 107 3.42 2.59 5.29
N SER A 108 4.14 3.48 5.97
CA SER A 108 4.39 3.39 7.41
C SER A 108 3.22 3.86 8.29
N LEU A 109 2.23 4.54 7.70
CA LEU A 109 1.10 5.13 8.42
C LEU A 109 -0.23 4.70 7.79
N PRO A 110 -1.27 4.39 8.59
CA PRO A 110 -2.58 4.03 8.07
C PRO A 110 -3.30 5.21 7.42
N GLY A 111 -4.32 4.94 6.62
CA GLY A 111 -5.18 5.95 6.00
C GLY A 111 -4.61 6.62 4.75
N ASN A 112 -3.52 6.10 4.17
CA ASN A 112 -2.90 6.63 2.96
C ASN A 112 -3.23 5.82 1.69
N ALA A 113 -4.21 4.92 1.73
CA ALA A 113 -4.54 4.00 0.65
C ALA A 113 -4.67 4.67 -0.73
N GLU A 114 -5.37 5.80 -0.82
CA GLU A 114 -5.54 6.52 -2.09
C GLU A 114 -4.23 7.12 -2.64
N LYS A 115 -3.35 7.63 -1.76
CA LYS A 115 -2.03 8.14 -2.16
C LYS A 115 -1.09 7.00 -2.56
N VAL A 116 -1.11 5.88 -1.84
CA VAL A 116 -0.29 4.70 -2.15
C VAL A 116 -0.66 4.13 -3.53
N LYS A 117 -1.95 4.10 -3.89
CA LYS A 117 -2.41 3.66 -5.22
C LYS A 117 -1.87 4.51 -6.38
N MET A 118 -1.42 5.74 -6.13
CA MET A 118 -0.81 6.58 -7.17
C MET A 118 0.58 6.09 -7.58
N PHE A 119 1.26 5.31 -6.74
CA PHE A 119 2.56 4.73 -7.04
C PHE A 119 2.39 3.43 -7.81
N LYS A 120 2.50 3.49 -9.14
CA LYS A 120 2.44 2.29 -9.97
C LYS A 120 3.80 1.59 -9.97
N PRO A 121 3.90 0.31 -9.55
CA PRO A 121 5.17 -0.41 -9.52
C PRO A 121 5.88 -0.43 -10.88
N ASP A 122 5.13 -0.53 -11.97
CA ASP A 122 5.66 -0.59 -13.34
C ASP A 122 6.29 0.73 -13.79
N GLU A 123 5.92 1.84 -13.15
CA GLU A 123 6.49 3.16 -13.42
C GLU A 123 7.82 3.38 -12.69
N PHE A 124 8.19 2.54 -11.71
CA PHE A 124 9.49 2.65 -11.06
C PHE A 124 10.62 2.44 -12.08
N LEU A 125 11.44 3.48 -12.27
CA LEU A 125 12.48 3.59 -13.28
C LEU A 125 11.98 3.25 -14.68
N LEU A 126 10.91 3.94 -15.11
CA LEU A 126 10.30 3.74 -16.42
C LEU A 126 11.34 3.89 -17.54
N GLY A 127 11.33 2.94 -18.48
CA GLY A 127 12.29 2.88 -19.60
C GLY A 127 13.56 2.10 -19.31
N PHE A 128 13.74 1.60 -18.08
CA PHE A 128 14.83 0.71 -17.69
C PHE A 128 14.31 -0.73 -17.50
N SER A 129 15.13 -1.71 -17.90
CA SER A 129 14.78 -3.14 -17.99
C SER A 129 15.83 -4.07 -17.34
N GLU A 130 16.72 -3.51 -16.53
CA GLU A 130 17.72 -4.27 -15.81
C GLU A 130 17.04 -5.22 -14.80
N LYS A 131 17.53 -6.46 -14.70
CA LYS A 131 16.93 -7.53 -13.88
C LYS A 131 16.68 -7.12 -12.41
N TRP A 132 17.57 -6.32 -11.83
CA TRP A 132 17.41 -5.84 -10.45
C TRP A 132 16.25 -4.86 -10.32
N ILE A 133 15.97 -4.05 -11.35
CA ILE A 133 14.84 -3.12 -11.39
C ILE A 133 13.54 -3.91 -11.45
N GLU A 134 13.44 -4.91 -12.32
CA GLU A 134 12.26 -5.78 -12.39
C GLU A 134 12.00 -6.52 -11.07
N THR A 135 13.07 -6.95 -10.41
CA THR A 135 12.99 -7.55 -9.07
C THR A 135 12.51 -6.53 -8.03
N PHE A 136 12.98 -5.28 -8.12
CA PHE A 136 12.56 -4.21 -7.23
C PHE A 136 11.10 -3.78 -7.45
N ARG A 137 10.64 -3.72 -8.71
CA ARG A 137 9.23 -3.47 -9.07
C ARG A 137 8.31 -4.50 -8.45
N ARG A 138 8.67 -5.79 -8.50
CA ARG A 138 7.91 -6.87 -7.85
C ARG A 138 7.82 -6.67 -6.35
N ARG A 139 8.93 -6.34 -5.69
CA ARG A 139 8.96 -6.04 -4.25
C ARG A 139 8.08 -4.83 -3.89
N ILE A 140 8.13 -3.76 -4.69
CA ILE A 140 7.25 -2.58 -4.50
C ILE A 140 5.78 -3.01 -4.60
N ASN A 141 5.43 -3.81 -5.60
CA ASN A 141 4.07 -4.32 -5.77
C ASN A 141 3.61 -5.14 -4.56
N GLU A 142 4.45 -6.05 -4.06
CA GLU A 142 4.17 -6.84 -2.86
C GLU A 142 3.91 -5.95 -1.64
N MET A 143 4.75 -4.95 -1.39
CA MET A 143 4.58 -4.00 -0.29
C MET A 143 3.26 -3.22 -0.39
N ILE A 144 2.94 -2.70 -1.58
CA ILE A 144 1.70 -1.96 -1.83
C ILE A 144 0.48 -2.86 -1.61
N LEU A 145 0.49 -4.08 -2.14
CA LEU A 145 -0.61 -5.03 -1.97
C LEU A 145 -0.81 -5.43 -0.51
N GLN A 146 0.27 -5.66 0.24
CA GLN A 146 0.19 -5.96 1.67
C GLN A 146 -0.44 -4.80 2.45
N TYR A 147 0.01 -3.57 2.20
CA TYR A 147 -0.55 -2.38 2.84
C TYR A 147 -2.05 -2.20 2.53
N LEU A 148 -2.44 -2.31 1.25
CA LEU A 148 -3.83 -2.15 0.84
C LEU A 148 -4.73 -3.24 1.43
N ARG A 149 -4.23 -4.47 1.56
CA ARG A 149 -4.94 -5.56 2.27
C ARG A 149 -5.14 -5.19 3.73
N HIS A 150 -4.10 -4.76 4.42
CA HIS A 150 -4.19 -4.39 5.83
C HIS A 150 -5.13 -3.21 6.09
N GLU A 151 -5.11 -2.18 5.23
CA GLU A 151 -6.06 -1.07 5.27
C GLU A 151 -7.50 -1.55 5.06
N SER A 152 -7.72 -2.45 4.09
CA SER A 152 -9.04 -3.02 3.84
C SER A 152 -9.55 -3.87 5.01
N GLU A 153 -8.67 -4.62 5.66
CA GLU A 153 -9.00 -5.42 6.84
C GLU A 153 -9.31 -4.54 8.04
N THR A 154 -8.50 -3.51 8.30
CA THR A 154 -8.74 -2.53 9.37
C THR A 154 -10.08 -1.82 9.17
N TYR A 155 -10.41 -1.42 7.94
CA TYR A 155 -11.70 -0.84 7.60
C TYR A 155 -12.87 -1.81 7.83
N VAL A 156 -12.71 -3.08 7.44
CA VAL A 156 -13.71 -4.13 7.68
C VAL A 156 -13.90 -4.38 9.18
N VAL A 157 -12.83 -4.46 9.97
CA VAL A 157 -12.89 -4.64 11.43
C VAL A 157 -13.56 -3.45 12.10
N SER A 158 -13.25 -2.22 11.69
CA SER A 158 -13.91 -1.01 12.20
C SER A 158 -15.41 -1.01 11.92
N ASN A 159 -15.82 -1.37 10.71
CA ASN A 159 -17.24 -1.46 10.35
C ASN A 159 -17.97 -2.61 11.06
N LEU A 160 -17.31 -3.75 11.28
CA LEU A 160 -17.83 -4.85 12.09
C LEU A 160 -18.06 -4.40 13.55
N GLN A 161 -17.09 -3.74 14.16
CA GLN A 161 -17.21 -3.20 15.52
C GLN A 161 -18.31 -2.13 15.61
N LYS A 162 -18.38 -1.23 14.62
CA LYS A 162 -19.44 -0.22 14.55
C LYS A 162 -20.82 -0.86 14.44
N ALA A 163 -21.00 -1.86 13.57
CA ALA A 163 -22.25 -2.60 13.47
C ALA A 163 -22.60 -3.30 14.79
N TYR A 164 -21.63 -3.94 15.44
CA TYR A 164 -21.84 -4.59 16.74
C TYR A 164 -22.37 -3.61 17.79
N VAL A 165 -21.70 -2.46 17.95
CA VAL A 165 -22.13 -1.41 18.90
C VAL A 165 -23.52 -0.88 18.55
N LEU A 166 -23.81 -0.62 17.27
CA LEU A 166 -25.11 -0.11 16.84
C LEU A 166 -26.24 -1.11 17.09
N VAL A 167 -26.03 -2.40 16.81
CA VAL A 167 -27.02 -3.45 17.07
C VAL A 167 -27.23 -3.63 18.58
N GLN A 168 -26.16 -3.62 19.39
CA GLN A 168 -26.26 -3.70 20.85
C GLN A 168 -27.04 -2.52 21.45
N GLN A 169 -26.82 -1.30 20.94
CA GLN A 169 -27.57 -0.12 21.36
C GLN A 169 -29.04 -0.26 20.95
N GLN A 170 -29.30 -0.61 19.68
CA GLN A 170 -30.64 -0.80 19.16
C GLN A 170 -31.43 -1.82 19.97
N LEU A 171 -30.83 -2.92 20.43
CA LEU A 171 -31.49 -3.95 21.25
C LEU A 171 -32.15 -3.34 22.49
N LYS A 172 -31.51 -2.36 23.13
CA LYS A 172 -31.97 -1.67 24.35
C LYS A 172 -32.99 -0.56 24.07
N MET A 173 -33.17 -0.16 22.82
CA MET A 173 -34.05 0.95 22.44
C MET A 173 -35.48 0.48 22.21
N ARG A 174 -36.45 1.34 22.59
CA ARG A 174 -37.88 1.13 22.29
C ARG A 174 -38.19 1.31 20.80
N ARG A 175 -37.58 2.31 20.16
CA ARG A 175 -37.67 2.54 18.71
C ARG A 175 -36.40 2.04 18.05
N LYS A 176 -36.54 1.18 17.05
CA LYS A 176 -35.42 0.57 16.32
C LYS A 176 -35.02 1.47 15.14
N PRO A 177 -33.84 2.13 15.17
CA PRO A 177 -33.42 3.04 14.11
C PRO A 177 -32.97 2.32 12.83
N PHE A 178 -32.60 1.05 12.90
CA PHE A 178 -32.15 0.27 11.76
C PHE A 178 -33.01 -0.97 11.53
N VAL A 179 -33.22 -1.29 10.26
CA VAL A 179 -33.69 -2.60 9.81
C VAL A 179 -32.48 -3.47 9.51
N LEU A 180 -32.42 -4.65 10.11
CA LEU A 180 -31.32 -5.58 9.94
C LEU A 180 -31.67 -6.62 8.88
N ALA A 181 -30.78 -6.79 7.90
CA ALA A 181 -30.94 -7.81 6.87
C ALA A 181 -29.62 -8.45 6.50
N LEU A 182 -29.66 -9.75 6.18
CA LEU A 182 -28.57 -10.45 5.52
C LEU A 182 -28.84 -10.52 4.03
N ALA A 183 -27.83 -10.19 3.24
CA ALA A 183 -27.83 -10.38 1.79
C ALA A 183 -26.83 -11.47 1.40
N LYS A 184 -27.31 -12.48 0.67
CA LYS A 184 -26.47 -13.47 -0.01
C LYS A 184 -26.53 -13.21 -1.51
N PHE A 185 -25.39 -12.91 -2.12
CA PHE A 185 -25.33 -12.65 -3.56
C PHE A 185 -25.17 -13.96 -4.35
N ASP A 186 -25.87 -14.05 -5.48
CA ASP A 186 -25.72 -15.15 -6.43
C ASP A 186 -24.73 -14.74 -7.53
N GLY A 187 -23.62 -15.47 -7.67
CA GLY A 187 -22.61 -15.24 -8.71
C GLY A 187 -21.52 -14.20 -8.36
N ASN A 188 -20.95 -13.55 -9.39
CA ASN A 188 -19.80 -12.63 -9.26
C ASN A 188 -20.19 -11.18 -8.90
N LEU A 189 -21.47 -10.90 -8.64
CA LEU A 189 -21.94 -9.55 -8.31
C LEU A 189 -21.60 -9.18 -6.86
N THR A 190 -21.06 -7.97 -6.68
CA THR A 190 -20.68 -7.43 -5.36
C THR A 190 -21.63 -6.29 -4.96
N ILE A 191 -21.65 -5.99 -3.65
CA ILE A 191 -22.52 -4.94 -3.09
C ILE A 191 -22.21 -3.53 -3.63
N GLU A 192 -21.02 -3.34 -4.21
CA GLU A 192 -20.56 -2.08 -4.83
C GLU A 192 -21.43 -1.64 -6.02
N SER A 193 -22.23 -2.57 -6.56
CA SER A 193 -23.19 -2.29 -7.63
C SER A 193 -24.47 -1.59 -7.13
N PHE A 194 -24.61 -1.37 -5.82
CA PHE A 194 -25.84 -0.86 -5.20
C PHE A 194 -25.60 0.45 -4.44
N SER A 195 -26.53 1.39 -4.59
CA SER A 195 -26.54 2.64 -3.82
C SER A 195 -27.30 2.48 -2.50
N PHE A 196 -26.60 2.75 -1.40
CA PHE A 196 -27.12 2.81 -0.04
C PHE A 196 -27.19 4.27 0.44
N ARG A 197 -28.06 4.54 1.41
CA ARG A 197 -28.17 5.87 2.03
C ARG A 197 -26.95 6.14 2.90
N LYS A 198 -26.66 7.42 3.16
CA LYS A 198 -25.52 7.83 4.00
C LYS A 198 -25.58 7.26 5.42
N GLY A 199 -26.78 7.03 5.95
CA GLY A 199 -27.00 6.43 7.27
C GLY A 199 -27.02 4.90 7.27
N ASP A 200 -27.08 4.24 6.12
CA ASP A 200 -27.02 2.78 6.04
C ASP A 200 -25.58 2.31 6.30
N LEU A 201 -25.43 1.21 7.04
CA LEU A 201 -24.15 0.55 7.23
C LEU A 201 -24.18 -0.83 6.58
N VAL A 202 -23.17 -1.10 5.76
CA VAL A 202 -23.02 -2.36 5.03
C VAL A 202 -21.73 -3.02 5.48
N VAL A 203 -21.84 -4.24 6.00
CA VAL A 203 -20.72 -4.98 6.56
C VAL A 203 -20.55 -6.29 5.81
N ARG A 204 -19.36 -6.48 5.23
CA ARG A 204 -19.00 -7.74 4.59
C ARG A 204 -18.76 -8.81 5.65
N LEU A 205 -19.54 -9.88 5.59
CA LEU A 205 -19.26 -11.14 6.28
C LEU A 205 -18.61 -12.10 5.25
N ASN A 206 -18.26 -13.32 5.68
CA ASN A 206 -17.62 -14.28 4.78
C ASN A 206 -18.51 -14.63 3.58
N ASP A 207 -19.70 -15.20 3.84
CA ASP A 207 -20.63 -15.67 2.80
C ASP A 207 -21.86 -14.77 2.61
N TYR A 208 -21.96 -13.72 3.43
CA TYR A 208 -23.12 -12.84 3.49
C TYR A 208 -22.67 -11.38 3.65
N TRP A 209 -23.60 -10.46 3.45
CA TRP A 209 -23.44 -9.07 3.84
C TRP A 209 -24.50 -8.73 4.87
N LEU A 210 -24.10 -8.15 5.99
CA LEU A 210 -25.02 -7.59 6.97
C LEU A 210 -25.33 -6.14 6.61
N LEU A 211 -26.61 -5.83 6.49
CA LEU A 211 -27.14 -4.51 6.17
C LEU A 211 -27.85 -3.96 7.41
N LEU A 212 -27.40 -2.81 7.89
CA LEU A 212 -28.11 -1.98 8.87
C LEU A 212 -28.71 -0.81 8.10
N LEU A 213 -30.00 -0.91 7.77
CA LEU A 213 -30.69 0.04 6.91
C LEU A 213 -31.43 1.07 7.76
N GLU A 214 -31.12 2.34 7.61
CA GLU A 214 -31.73 3.41 8.40
C GLU A 214 -33.24 3.50 8.13
N SER A 215 -34.04 3.35 9.20
CA SER A 215 -35.50 3.37 9.16
C SER A 215 -36.01 4.68 9.77
N SER A 216 -36.66 5.50 8.96
CA SER A 216 -37.27 6.72 9.45
C SER A 216 -38.57 6.43 10.20
N GLU A 217 -39.48 5.57 9.72
CA GLU A 217 -40.79 5.32 10.35
C GLU A 217 -41.39 3.93 10.06
N ASP A 218 -41.19 3.38 8.86
CA ASP A 218 -41.74 2.08 8.45
C ASP A 218 -40.60 1.13 8.01
N SER A 219 -40.24 0.24 8.93
CA SER A 219 -39.17 -0.74 8.73
C SER A 219 -39.47 -1.73 7.59
N LEU A 220 -40.75 -2.04 7.37
CA LEU A 220 -41.16 -3.00 6.34
C LEU A 220 -41.05 -2.39 4.95
N LYS A 221 -41.46 -1.11 4.79
CA LYS A 221 -41.24 -0.37 3.53
C LYS A 221 -39.77 -0.19 3.21
N THR A 222 -38.95 0.08 4.23
CA THR A 222 -37.50 0.24 4.05
C THR A 222 -36.87 -1.05 3.53
N PHE A 223 -37.20 -2.20 4.13
CA PHE A 223 -36.74 -3.51 3.68
C PHE A 223 -37.24 -3.85 2.28
N GLU A 224 -38.53 -3.70 2.00
CA GLU A 224 -39.12 -4.02 0.70
C GLU A 224 -38.55 -3.13 -0.42
N GLY A 225 -38.22 -1.87 -0.14
CA GLY A 225 -37.55 -0.99 -1.10
C GLY A 225 -36.14 -1.47 -1.46
N VAL A 226 -35.38 -2.00 -0.50
CA VAL A 226 -34.05 -2.59 -0.76
C VAL A 226 -34.20 -3.95 -1.45
N LYS A 227 -35.15 -4.76 -1.01
CA LYS A 227 -35.46 -6.07 -1.60
C LYS A 227 -35.82 -5.97 -3.07
N ARG A 228 -36.69 -5.05 -3.48
CA ARG A 228 -37.01 -4.85 -4.91
C ARG A 228 -35.80 -4.48 -5.75
N ARG A 229 -34.86 -3.70 -5.20
CA ARG A 229 -33.63 -3.31 -5.91
C ARG A 229 -32.64 -4.47 -6.05
N MET A 230 -32.66 -5.42 -5.11
CA MET A 230 -31.67 -6.50 -5.03
C MET A 230 -32.22 -7.89 -5.40
N GLN A 231 -33.53 -8.06 -5.56
CA GLN A 231 -34.19 -9.37 -5.69
C GLN A 231 -33.67 -10.25 -6.82
N SER A 232 -33.15 -9.65 -7.89
CA SER A 232 -32.60 -10.36 -9.06
C SER A 232 -31.14 -10.80 -8.87
N PHE A 233 -30.49 -10.39 -7.78
CA PHE A 233 -29.04 -10.49 -7.59
C PHE A 233 -28.65 -11.01 -6.20
N ALA A 234 -29.53 -10.88 -5.21
CA ALA A 234 -29.29 -11.32 -3.86
C ALA A 234 -30.56 -11.83 -3.18
N LYS A 235 -30.40 -12.91 -2.42
CA LYS A 235 -31.39 -13.36 -1.46
C LYS A 235 -31.25 -12.53 -0.17
N LEU A 236 -32.27 -11.76 0.14
CA LEU A 236 -32.37 -10.94 1.34
C LEU A 236 -33.22 -11.61 2.41
N MET A 237 -32.73 -11.62 3.65
CA MET A 237 -33.41 -12.18 4.81
C MET A 237 -33.40 -11.15 5.92
N LEU A 238 -34.57 -10.87 6.52
CA LEU A 238 -34.63 -10.07 7.75
C LEU A 238 -34.01 -10.88 8.89
N VAL A 239 -33.27 -10.19 9.74
CA VAL A 239 -32.58 -10.79 10.88
C VAL A 239 -32.92 -10.02 12.13
N LYS A 240 -33.05 -10.73 13.26
CA LYS A 240 -33.28 -10.09 14.56
C LYS A 240 -31.97 -9.58 15.15
N GLU A 241 -32.05 -8.63 16.06
CA GLU A 241 -30.88 -8.07 16.73
C GLU A 241 -30.02 -9.14 17.39
N GLU A 242 -30.60 -10.11 18.08
CA GLU A 242 -29.87 -11.18 18.77
C GLU A 242 -29.08 -12.06 17.78
N GLU A 243 -29.72 -12.46 16.68
CA GLU A 243 -29.09 -13.25 15.63
C GLU A 243 -27.97 -12.46 14.92
N ALA A 244 -28.19 -11.17 14.67
CA ALA A 244 -27.15 -10.30 14.11
C ALA A 244 -25.96 -10.15 15.07
N LEU A 245 -26.19 -10.05 16.38
CA LEU A 245 -25.12 -9.99 17.38
C LEU A 245 -24.32 -11.29 17.43
N GLU A 246 -24.98 -12.46 17.45
CA GLU A 246 -24.29 -13.75 17.44
C GLU A 246 -23.35 -13.88 16.22
N ILE A 247 -23.83 -13.48 15.03
CA ILE A 247 -23.03 -13.49 13.80
C ILE A 247 -21.83 -12.54 13.92
N LEU A 248 -22.05 -11.32 14.40
CA LEU A 248 -20.99 -10.32 14.56
C LEU A 248 -19.96 -10.75 15.61
N GLU A 249 -20.37 -11.32 16.75
CA GLU A 249 -19.49 -11.82 17.80
C GLU A 249 -18.62 -12.97 17.31
N GLN A 250 -19.20 -13.94 16.62
CA GLN A 250 -18.44 -15.06 16.06
C GLN A 250 -17.34 -14.59 15.10
N ILE A 251 -17.63 -13.58 14.28
CA ILE A 251 -16.68 -13.03 13.30
C ILE A 251 -15.63 -12.16 13.98
N LEU A 252 -16.02 -11.31 14.93
CA LEU A 252 -15.10 -10.47 15.70
C LEU A 252 -14.15 -11.33 16.54
N PHE A 253 -14.65 -12.36 17.22
CA PHE A 253 -13.85 -13.29 18.01
C PHE A 253 -12.85 -14.06 17.13
N ARG A 254 -13.30 -14.63 16.01
CA ARG A 254 -12.40 -15.31 15.05
C ARG A 254 -11.31 -14.38 14.52
N ARG A 255 -11.65 -13.12 14.20
CA ARG A 255 -10.68 -12.15 13.68
C ARG A 255 -9.68 -11.71 14.76
N GLN A 256 -10.12 -11.49 15.99
CA GLN A 256 -9.23 -11.18 17.12
C GLN A 256 -8.26 -12.33 17.41
N LEU A 257 -8.72 -13.58 17.34
CA LEU A 257 -7.87 -14.76 17.51
C LEU A 257 -6.79 -14.86 16.42
N VAL A 258 -7.15 -14.57 15.17
CA VAL A 258 -6.20 -14.55 14.03
C VAL A 258 -5.17 -13.43 14.17
N THR A 259 -5.59 -12.23 14.60
CA THR A 259 -4.65 -11.12 14.85
C THR A 259 -3.69 -11.42 16.00
N GLN A 260 -4.13 -12.13 17.05
CA GLN A 260 -3.26 -12.56 18.14
C GLN A 260 -2.24 -13.62 17.70
N ILE A 261 -2.67 -14.64 16.95
CA ILE A 261 -1.78 -15.68 16.41
C ILE A 261 -0.71 -15.07 15.49
N LEU A 262 -1.10 -14.17 14.60
CA LEU A 262 -0.17 -13.49 13.68
C LEU A 262 0.80 -12.52 14.39
N ALA A 263 0.45 -12.03 15.58
CA ALA A 263 1.31 -11.18 16.40
C ALA A 263 2.31 -11.98 17.26
N GLU A 264 2.01 -13.25 17.55
CA GLU A 264 2.91 -14.16 18.27
C GLU A 264 3.93 -14.85 17.35
N GLU A 265 3.67 -14.88 16.03
CA GLU A 265 4.56 -15.46 15.01
C GLU A 265 5.49 -14.45 14.31
N ALA A 266 5.41 -13.15 14.64
CA ALA A 266 6.21 -12.06 14.07
C ALA A 266 7.31 -11.57 15.02
#